data_AF-D8M7M9-F1
#
_entry.id   AF-D8M7M9-F1
#
_cell.length_a   1.000
_cell.length_b   1.000
_cell.length_c   1.000
_cell.angle_alpha   90.00
_cell.angle_beta   90.00
_cell.angle_gamma   90.00
#
_symmetry.space_group_name_H-M   'P 1'
#
loop_
_entity.id
_entity.type
_entity.pdbx_description
1 polymer ?
#
loop_
_entity_poly.entity_id
_entity_poly.type
_entity_poly.pdbx_seq_one_letter_code
_entity_poly.pdbx_strand_id
1 'polypeptide(L)'
;MQHPSLTGILQSAMNMQDSSDGDDSLIDDNRLQDSDISDLYFGDDGKENKSSNTFSEDGDRSSSMQSTEMSSAVSGKPQGDAFSSSQVQIGNYETNYREEIENLQKNYSALLEANEKVKYELEAEKRKSEGQIAQILRLNEEITRTEEEKQALEKSLHELQSDSSNPTAGYYQQELSRIITEKITNDEAHQQELNQLQQQLSDLRSSEESLRSTSASLQSELESRDQSLSDLQKQLEASQSALTSLQAAVAEAQAAAAQAETARKEGETERERLASELEAAKQTLKERNALVETQKSQLAEQEQRLMELELELESERDVDPEENESLKRRNVELENEVAEAKRTMGELQKQNGVLKQLMETQQTNSATLSTLIAEREEATSKMAAEIAQLREKLFAAESEGAKGAEMERRVAELQNELRQRDEDIQFMNGELNALQQQVNEAKKRESERESETE
;
A
#
# COMPACT_ATOMS: atom_id res chain seq x y z
N MET A 1 -3.80 -22.78 4.27
CA MET A 1 -4.04 -24.24 4.38
C MET A 1 -2.73 -24.92 4.71
N GLN A 2 -2.76 -25.96 5.55
CA GLN A 2 -1.81 -27.10 5.63
C GLN A 2 -0.32 -26.85 5.98
N HIS A 3 0.03 -27.14 7.24
CA HIS A 3 1.13 -28.07 7.60
C HIS A 3 0.63 -29.54 7.37
N PRO A 4 1.46 -30.62 7.27
CA PRO A 4 2.58 -31.08 8.13
C PRO A 4 3.90 -31.30 7.31
N SER A 5 4.94 -32.09 7.64
CA SER A 5 5.31 -33.06 8.72
C SER A 5 6.84 -32.98 8.98
N LEU A 6 7.41 -33.25 10.17
CA LEU A 6 7.51 -34.47 11.03
C LEU A 6 8.42 -35.60 10.47
N THR A 7 9.17 -36.25 11.38
CA THR A 7 10.17 -37.36 11.22
C THR A 7 11.60 -36.93 10.81
N GLY A 8 12.72 -37.39 11.41
CA GLY A 8 12.92 -38.19 12.64
C GLY A 8 13.99 -39.29 12.52
N ILE A 9 15.25 -39.02 12.89
CA ILE A 9 16.36 -39.98 13.12
C ILE A 9 17.24 -39.34 14.23
N LEU A 10 17.48 -39.84 15.47
CA LEU A 10 17.78 -41.14 16.12
C LEU A 10 19.25 -41.62 16.12
N GLN A 11 19.66 -42.20 17.27
CA GLN A 11 20.96 -42.81 17.63
C GLN A 11 22.21 -41.89 17.64
N SER A 12 23.22 -42.05 18.50
CA SER A 12 23.46 -42.85 19.75
C SER A 12 24.68 -42.21 20.46
N ALA A 13 24.78 -42.06 21.79
CA ALA A 13 24.97 -43.09 22.83
C ALA A 13 26.30 -43.89 22.72
N MET A 14 26.92 -44.18 23.87
CA MET A 14 28.28 -44.75 24.10
C MET A 14 29.45 -43.75 24.01
N ASN A 15 30.52 -43.86 24.81
CA ASN A 15 30.77 -44.54 26.10
C ASN A 15 32.11 -44.01 26.66
N MET A 16 32.43 -44.31 27.93
CA MET A 16 33.77 -44.57 28.51
C MET A 16 33.85 -44.03 29.94
N GLN A 17 34.05 -44.97 30.84
CA GLN A 17 34.13 -44.88 32.30
C GLN A 17 35.53 -45.39 32.72
N ASP A 18 35.87 -45.25 34.01
CA ASP A 18 36.98 -45.88 34.74
C ASP A 18 38.44 -45.41 34.53
N SER A 19 38.96 -44.83 35.62
CA SER A 19 40.25 -45.13 36.31
C SER A 19 40.36 -44.09 37.45
N SER A 20 39.93 -44.33 38.68
CA SER A 20 40.37 -45.32 39.70
C SER A 20 41.79 -45.09 40.22
N ASP A 21 41.89 -45.07 41.55
CA ASP A 21 43.09 -45.21 42.39
C ASP A 21 44.16 -44.08 42.27
N GLY A 22 44.80 -43.59 43.33
CA GLY A 22 44.71 -43.89 44.75
C GLY A 22 46.06 -43.62 45.40
N ASP A 23 46.12 -42.82 46.47
CA ASP A 23 47.30 -42.75 47.33
C ASP A 23 46.91 -42.23 48.73
N ASP A 24 46.96 -43.14 49.71
CA ASP A 24 47.00 -42.81 51.13
C ASP A 24 48.41 -42.32 51.48
N SER A 25 48.54 -41.37 52.41
CA SER A 25 49.08 -41.68 53.76
C SER A 25 49.63 -40.47 54.53
N LEU A 26 49.25 -40.44 55.82
CA LEU A 26 50.10 -40.17 56.99
C LEU A 26 51.07 -38.97 56.98
N ILE A 27 50.80 -38.01 57.87
CA ILE A 27 51.70 -37.72 59.00
C ILE A 27 50.83 -37.41 60.23
N ASP A 28 51.13 -38.11 61.32
CA ASP A 28 50.46 -38.03 62.62
C ASP A 28 50.99 -36.90 63.52
N ASP A 29 50.24 -36.65 64.59
CA ASP A 29 50.70 -36.25 65.92
C ASP A 29 51.65 -35.05 66.08
N ASN A 30 51.10 -34.01 66.71
CA ASN A 30 51.67 -33.63 68.02
C ASN A 30 50.61 -33.09 68.99
N ARG A 31 50.25 -33.94 69.95
CA ARG A 31 49.61 -33.54 71.21
C ARG A 31 50.57 -32.66 72.03
N LEU A 32 50.10 -31.53 72.53
CA LEU A 32 50.50 -31.03 73.85
C LEU A 32 49.26 -30.49 74.57
N GLN A 33 48.65 -31.37 75.38
CA GLN A 33 47.86 -30.97 76.54
C GLN A 33 48.79 -31.08 77.74
N ASP A 34 49.30 -29.95 78.23
CA ASP A 34 49.91 -29.88 79.56
C ASP A 34 49.06 -28.92 80.41
N SER A 35 48.14 -29.53 81.15
CA SER A 35 47.64 -28.96 82.40
C SER A 35 48.65 -29.31 83.50
N ASP A 36 49.27 -28.30 84.11
CA ASP A 36 49.53 -28.22 85.56
C ASP A 36 50.47 -27.04 85.85
N ILE A 37 50.00 -26.07 86.64
CA ILE A 37 50.72 -25.45 87.75
C ILE A 37 49.65 -24.76 88.60
N SER A 38 49.48 -25.29 89.81
CA SER A 38 48.59 -24.72 90.84
C SER A 38 49.26 -23.54 91.55
N ASP A 39 48.42 -22.78 92.27
CA ASP A 39 48.75 -22.03 93.46
C ASP A 39 49.92 -21.01 93.40
N LEU A 40 49.55 -19.73 93.38
CA LEU A 40 50.08 -18.81 94.40
C LEU A 40 49.02 -17.79 94.82
N TYR A 41 48.99 -17.55 96.13
CA TYR A 41 47.94 -16.87 96.90
C TYR A 41 48.20 -15.34 97.00
N PHE A 42 47.37 -14.65 97.79
CA PHE A 42 47.28 -13.20 98.02
C PHE A 42 46.49 -12.42 96.94
N GLY A 43 45.55 -11.54 97.27
CA GLY A 43 45.05 -11.11 98.60
C GLY A 43 44.44 -9.70 98.53
N ASP A 44 43.59 -9.36 99.50
CA ASP A 44 43.00 -8.04 99.80
C ASP A 44 41.98 -7.40 98.82
N ASP A 45 40.73 -7.38 99.31
CA ASP A 45 39.91 -6.20 99.60
C ASP A 45 39.58 -5.14 98.53
N GLY A 46 38.28 -4.82 98.39
CA GLY A 46 37.92 -3.66 97.56
C GLY A 46 36.51 -3.08 97.47
N LYS A 47 35.50 -3.57 98.21
CA LYS A 47 34.16 -2.94 98.38
C LYS A 47 33.26 -2.75 97.15
N GLU A 48 32.09 -3.34 97.31
CA GLU A 48 30.80 -2.99 96.73
C GLU A 48 30.59 -1.49 96.43
N ASN A 49 29.96 -1.21 95.28
CA ASN A 49 28.90 -0.20 95.27
C ASN A 49 27.77 -0.61 94.31
N LYS A 50 26.61 -0.96 94.88
CA LYS A 50 25.37 -1.20 94.15
C LYS A 50 24.49 0.03 94.28
N SER A 51 24.15 0.66 93.16
CA SER A 51 23.00 1.56 93.08
C SER A 51 22.21 1.28 91.80
N SER A 52 20.89 1.31 91.95
CA SER A 52 19.91 0.66 91.08
C SER A 52 19.07 1.63 90.26
N ASN A 53 18.60 1.18 89.09
CA ASN A 53 17.43 1.71 88.35
C ASN A 53 17.58 3.16 87.83
N THR A 54 16.88 3.62 86.79
CA THR A 54 15.62 3.15 86.17
C THR A 54 15.64 3.17 84.64
N PHE A 55 14.91 2.22 84.07
CA PHE A 55 14.38 2.20 82.70
C PHE A 55 13.41 3.38 82.43
N SER A 56 13.43 3.97 81.22
CA SER A 56 12.31 4.71 80.62
C SER A 56 12.49 4.81 79.10
N GLU A 57 11.42 4.51 78.36
CA GLU A 57 11.27 4.68 76.90
C GLU A 57 10.87 6.12 76.52
N ASP A 58 10.71 6.34 75.21
CA ASP A 58 10.09 7.49 74.52
C ASP A 58 10.84 8.84 74.45
N GLY A 59 10.87 9.44 73.25
CA GLY A 59 11.57 10.71 73.00
C GLY A 59 11.75 11.10 71.52
N ASP A 60 10.63 11.24 70.81
CA ASP A 60 10.43 11.72 69.42
C ASP A 60 11.59 12.28 68.57
N ARG A 61 11.60 11.82 67.31
CA ARG A 61 12.25 12.49 66.17
C ARG A 61 11.34 13.60 65.62
N SER A 62 11.81 14.84 65.58
CA SER A 62 11.34 15.86 64.61
C SER A 62 12.31 17.04 64.48
N SER A 63 13.29 16.90 63.58
CA SER A 63 14.01 18.03 63.01
C SER A 63 13.33 18.46 61.70
N SER A 64 12.82 19.68 61.67
CA SER A 64 12.19 20.23 60.47
C SER A 64 13.25 20.59 59.42
N MET A 65 12.96 20.27 58.16
CA MET A 65 13.62 20.93 57.03
C MET A 65 12.56 21.53 56.11
N GLN A 66 12.62 22.86 55.98
CA GLN A 66 11.79 23.63 55.08
C GLN A 66 12.21 23.34 53.64
N SER A 67 11.30 22.84 52.82
CA SER A 67 11.45 22.85 51.37
C SER A 67 11.07 24.22 50.83
N THR A 68 12.05 25.01 50.39
CA THR A 68 11.83 26.25 49.65
C THR A 68 11.86 25.95 48.16
N GLU A 69 10.79 26.34 47.46
CA GLU A 69 10.65 26.17 46.01
C GLU A 69 11.67 27.04 45.23
N MET A 70 12.16 26.51 44.11
CA MET A 70 12.63 27.32 42.99
C MET A 70 12.24 26.62 41.67
N SER A 71 11.19 27.13 41.02
CA SER A 71 10.94 26.84 39.60
C SER A 71 11.93 27.59 38.73
N SER A 72 12.46 26.94 37.69
CA SER A 72 13.00 27.66 36.51
C SER A 72 12.74 26.86 35.24
N ALA A 73 12.60 27.57 34.12
CA ALA A 73 11.90 27.07 32.94
C ALA A 73 12.83 26.62 31.79
N VAL A 74 12.31 25.66 31.02
CA VAL A 74 12.41 25.51 29.55
C VAL A 74 13.59 26.20 28.85
N SER A 75 14.52 25.39 28.34
CA SER A 75 15.28 25.70 27.12
C SER A 75 15.76 24.40 26.46
N GLY A 76 15.24 24.08 25.28
CA GLY A 76 15.64 22.90 24.51
C GLY A 76 16.72 23.23 23.48
N LYS A 77 17.83 22.49 23.51
CA LYS A 77 18.84 22.35 22.42
C LYS A 77 19.68 21.06 22.65
N PRO A 78 20.43 20.57 21.64
CA PRO A 78 20.46 19.14 21.34
C PRO A 78 21.37 18.27 22.21
N GLN A 79 20.96 17.00 22.29
CA GLN A 79 21.42 15.97 23.23
C GLN A 79 22.66 15.21 22.71
N GLY A 80 23.65 15.94 22.16
CA GLY A 80 24.85 15.35 21.53
C GLY A 80 26.05 15.18 22.46
N ASP A 81 26.34 16.18 23.30
CA ASP A 81 27.61 16.25 24.04
C ASP A 81 27.60 15.49 25.39
N ALA A 82 26.41 15.19 25.92
CA ALA A 82 26.26 14.54 27.22
C ALA A 82 26.86 13.11 27.26
N PHE A 83 26.76 12.35 26.17
CA PHE A 83 27.29 10.98 26.10
C PHE A 83 28.82 10.94 26.15
N SER A 84 29.48 11.91 25.50
CA SER A 84 30.93 12.06 25.52
C SER A 84 31.43 12.48 26.91
N SER A 85 30.72 13.42 27.55
CA SER A 85 31.01 13.83 28.94
C SER A 85 30.87 12.66 29.93
N SER A 86 29.85 11.82 29.78
CA SER A 86 29.67 10.63 30.63
C SER A 86 30.72 9.54 30.40
N GLN A 87 31.16 9.30 29.15
CA GLN A 87 32.27 8.38 28.90
C GLN A 87 33.59 8.88 29.48
N VAL A 88 33.89 10.19 29.38
CA VAL A 88 35.07 10.79 30.01
C VAL A 88 35.00 10.70 31.54
N GLN A 89 33.82 10.92 32.14
CA GLN A 89 33.64 10.74 33.58
C GLN A 89 33.84 9.28 34.03
N ILE A 90 33.28 8.29 33.32
CA ILE A 90 33.48 6.86 33.64
C ILE A 90 34.97 6.51 33.54
N GLY A 91 35.66 6.92 32.48
CA GLY A 91 37.10 6.71 32.34
C GLY A 91 37.91 7.32 33.48
N ASN A 92 37.55 8.53 33.93
CA ASN A 92 38.21 9.18 35.08
C ASN A 92 37.96 8.45 36.41
N TYR A 93 36.76 7.87 36.61
CA TYR A 93 36.49 7.05 37.79
C TYR A 93 37.26 5.71 37.73
N GLU A 94 37.33 5.06 36.56
CA GLU A 94 38.13 3.84 36.38
C GLU A 94 39.63 4.06 36.60
N THR A 95 40.19 5.21 36.17
CA THR A 95 41.59 5.56 36.48
C THR A 95 41.77 5.83 37.97
N ASN A 96 40.87 6.58 38.60
CA ASN A 96 40.98 6.87 40.04
C ASN A 96 40.90 5.59 40.89
N TYR A 97 39.96 4.68 40.61
CA TYR A 97 39.89 3.40 41.33
C TYR A 97 41.09 2.49 41.05
N ARG A 98 41.68 2.54 39.85
CA ARG A 98 42.92 1.81 39.56
C ARG A 98 44.09 2.36 40.36
N GLU A 99 44.27 3.68 40.40
CA GLU A 99 45.30 4.35 41.21
C GLU A 99 45.08 4.10 42.72
N GLU A 100 43.83 4.07 43.19
CA GLU A 100 43.51 3.77 44.59
C GLU A 100 43.84 2.31 44.95
N ILE A 101 43.52 1.34 44.07
CA ILE A 101 43.91 -0.07 44.24
C ILE A 101 45.44 -0.23 44.23
N GLU A 102 46.16 0.44 43.32
CA GLU A 102 47.62 0.39 43.25
C GLU A 102 48.27 1.00 44.51
N ASN A 103 47.73 2.12 45.02
CA ASN A 103 48.17 2.72 46.28
C ASN A 103 47.87 1.81 47.49
N LEU A 104 46.72 1.14 47.53
CA LEU A 104 46.38 0.17 48.58
C LEU A 104 47.32 -1.05 48.55
N GLN A 105 47.63 -1.59 47.36
CA GLN A 105 48.59 -2.68 47.20
C GLN A 105 49.99 -2.26 47.67
N LYS A 106 50.44 -1.06 47.29
CA LYS A 106 51.73 -0.50 47.73
C LYS A 106 51.79 -0.29 49.25
N ASN A 107 50.72 0.22 49.86
CA ASN A 107 50.61 0.37 51.31
C ASN A 107 50.61 -0.99 52.03
N TYR A 108 49.91 -2.00 51.50
CA TYR A 108 49.92 -3.35 52.04
C TYR A 108 51.32 -3.99 51.98
N SER A 109 52.04 -3.83 50.87
CA SER A 109 53.44 -4.28 50.75
C SER A 109 54.36 -3.58 51.74
N ALA A 110 54.23 -2.26 51.91
CA ALA A 110 55.02 -1.50 52.89
C ALA A 110 54.70 -1.91 54.34
N LEU A 111 53.43 -2.26 54.65
CA LEU A 111 53.03 -2.75 55.96
C LEU A 111 53.60 -4.14 56.26
N LEU A 112 53.66 -5.02 55.25
CA LEU A 112 54.33 -6.33 55.33
C LEU A 112 55.83 -6.18 55.63
N GLU A 113 56.53 -5.32 54.89
CA GLU A 113 57.96 -5.05 55.08
C GLU A 113 58.24 -4.44 56.48
N ALA A 114 57.37 -3.53 56.93
CA ALA A 114 57.44 -2.98 58.29
C ALA A 114 57.22 -4.05 59.38
N ASN A 115 56.32 -5.00 59.16
CA ASN A 115 56.05 -6.10 60.09
C ASN A 115 57.25 -7.05 60.20
N GLU A 116 57.86 -7.45 59.07
CA GLU A 116 59.10 -8.24 59.08
C GLU A 116 60.25 -7.52 59.79
N LYS A 117 60.38 -6.20 59.59
CA LYS A 117 61.38 -5.37 60.27
C LYS A 117 61.17 -5.35 61.79
N VAL A 118 59.94 -5.13 62.26
CA VAL A 118 59.59 -5.16 63.69
C VAL A 118 59.86 -6.55 64.29
N LYS A 119 59.56 -7.62 63.56
CA LYS A 119 59.87 -8.99 64.00
C LYS A 119 61.38 -9.21 64.16
N TYR A 120 62.19 -8.75 63.20
CA TYR A 120 63.65 -8.86 63.29
C TYR A 120 64.23 -8.02 64.45
N GLU A 121 63.71 -6.82 64.67
CA GLU A 121 64.09 -5.96 65.81
C GLU A 121 63.72 -6.61 67.16
N LEU A 122 62.55 -7.24 67.26
CA LEU A 122 62.12 -7.99 68.45
C LEU A 122 63.02 -9.21 68.73
N GLU A 123 63.37 -9.98 67.69
CA GLU A 123 64.31 -11.11 67.82
C GLU A 123 65.73 -10.66 68.22
N ALA A 124 66.19 -9.52 67.70
CA ALA A 124 67.48 -8.94 68.07
C ALA A 124 67.51 -8.47 69.54
N GLU A 125 66.46 -7.78 70.00
CA GLU A 125 66.37 -7.32 71.39
C GLU A 125 66.18 -8.49 72.36
N LYS A 126 65.49 -9.57 71.96
CA LYS A 126 65.41 -10.83 72.73
C LYS A 126 66.80 -11.46 72.93
N ARG A 127 67.63 -11.57 71.89
CA ARG A 127 69.01 -12.08 72.03
C ARG A 127 69.86 -11.21 72.95
N LYS A 128 69.63 -9.90 72.94
CA LYS A 128 70.31 -8.92 73.80
C LYS A 128 69.89 -9.06 75.28
N SER A 129 68.60 -9.26 75.56
CA SER A 129 68.12 -9.52 76.93
C SER A 129 68.55 -10.91 77.44
N GLU A 130 68.54 -11.95 76.59
CA GLU A 130 69.11 -13.27 76.91
C GLU A 130 70.60 -13.17 77.29
N GLY A 131 71.39 -12.36 76.56
CA GLY A 131 72.79 -12.07 76.90
C GLY A 131 72.97 -11.35 78.23
N GLN A 132 72.10 -10.39 78.55
CA GLN A 132 72.10 -9.69 79.84
C GLN A 132 71.72 -10.61 81.00
N ILE A 133 70.73 -11.49 80.82
CA ILE A 133 70.34 -12.50 81.81
C ILE A 133 71.52 -13.45 82.09
N ALA A 134 72.22 -13.92 81.05
CA ALA A 134 73.41 -14.75 81.22
C ALA A 134 74.56 -14.03 81.95
N GLN A 135 74.69 -12.72 81.79
CA GLN A 135 75.65 -11.91 82.55
C GLN A 135 75.25 -11.76 84.04
N ILE A 136 73.96 -11.50 84.32
CA ILE A 136 73.43 -11.42 85.69
C ILE A 136 73.63 -12.74 86.44
N LEU A 137 73.39 -13.88 85.78
CA LEU A 137 73.59 -15.20 86.40
C LEU A 137 75.06 -15.43 86.80
N ARG A 138 76.03 -15.08 85.96
CA ARG A 138 77.46 -15.17 86.32
C ARG A 138 77.84 -14.26 87.48
N LEU A 139 77.31 -13.03 87.52
CA LEU A 139 77.56 -12.11 88.64
C LEU A 139 76.96 -12.64 89.95
N ASN A 140 75.80 -13.30 89.90
CA ASN A 140 75.20 -13.95 91.08
C ASN A 140 76.00 -15.17 91.56
N GLU A 141 76.58 -15.97 90.65
CA GLU A 141 77.53 -17.03 91.00
C GLU A 141 78.80 -16.46 91.67
N GLU A 142 79.34 -15.35 91.15
CA GLU A 142 80.50 -14.67 91.71
C GLU A 142 80.21 -14.08 93.10
N ILE A 143 79.05 -13.42 93.28
CA ILE A 143 78.58 -12.93 94.59
C ILE A 143 78.49 -14.09 95.60
N THR A 144 77.85 -15.20 95.21
CA THR A 144 77.68 -16.38 96.08
C THR A 144 79.04 -16.89 96.56
N ARG A 145 80.01 -17.01 95.64
CA ARG A 145 81.37 -17.42 95.96
C ARG A 145 82.07 -16.42 96.90
N THR A 146 81.91 -15.12 96.69
CA THR A 146 82.51 -14.12 97.61
C THR A 146 81.89 -14.15 99.00
N GLU A 147 80.60 -14.50 99.12
CA GLU A 147 79.93 -14.66 100.41
C GLU A 147 80.42 -15.94 101.13
N GLU A 148 80.68 -17.03 100.41
CA GLU A 148 81.34 -18.24 100.94
C GLU A 148 82.78 -17.97 101.41
N GLU A 149 83.58 -17.27 100.61
CA GLU A 149 84.95 -16.88 100.96
C GLU A 149 84.96 -15.94 102.19
N LYS A 150 84.00 -15.02 102.29
CA LYS A 150 83.78 -14.16 103.46
C LYS A 150 83.42 -14.97 104.71
N GLN A 151 82.47 -15.91 104.63
CA GLN A 151 82.10 -16.76 105.76
C GLN A 151 83.28 -17.62 106.26
N ALA A 152 84.13 -18.10 105.34
CA ALA A 152 85.36 -18.82 105.70
C ALA A 152 86.35 -17.91 106.45
N LEU A 153 86.53 -16.67 106.00
CA LEU A 153 87.38 -15.67 106.66
C LEU A 153 86.83 -15.24 108.02
N GLU A 154 85.53 -15.01 108.15
CA GLU A 154 84.86 -14.68 109.42
C GLU A 154 85.05 -15.80 110.45
N LYS A 155 84.96 -17.06 110.03
CA LYS A 155 85.23 -18.23 110.88
C LYS A 155 86.69 -18.26 111.35
N SER A 156 87.67 -18.05 110.45
CA SER A 156 89.09 -17.97 110.83
C SER A 156 89.38 -16.79 111.76
N LEU A 157 88.68 -15.67 111.61
CA LEU A 157 88.79 -14.51 112.48
C LEU A 157 88.25 -14.82 113.88
N HIS A 158 87.16 -15.57 113.98
CA HIS A 158 86.59 -16.03 115.25
C HIS A 158 87.51 -17.03 115.99
N GLU A 159 88.16 -17.94 115.25
CA GLU A 159 89.20 -18.82 115.79
C GLU A 159 90.39 -18.01 116.35
N LEU A 160 90.89 -17.02 115.59
CA LEU A 160 91.96 -16.12 116.04
C LEU A 160 91.57 -15.22 117.22
N GLN A 161 90.31 -14.80 117.33
CA GLN A 161 89.81 -14.04 118.48
C GLN A 161 89.76 -14.87 119.77
N SER A 162 89.69 -16.20 119.68
CA SER A 162 89.60 -17.08 120.87
C SER A 162 90.94 -17.27 121.60
N ASP A 163 92.08 -17.06 120.94
CA ASP A 163 93.43 -17.38 121.45
C ASP A 163 94.23 -16.16 121.98
N SER A 164 93.64 -14.96 122.03
CA SER A 164 94.36 -13.71 122.29
C SER A 164 94.16 -13.16 123.72
N SER A 165 95.09 -13.48 124.62
CA SER A 165 95.23 -12.84 125.95
C SER A 165 96.69 -12.42 126.22
N ASN A 166 97.14 -11.31 125.61
CA ASN A 166 98.44 -10.67 125.93
C ASN A 166 98.53 -9.21 125.41
N PRO A 167 99.53 -8.38 125.78
CA PRO A 167 99.33 -6.96 126.02
C PRO A 167 99.78 -6.06 124.85
N THR A 168 99.48 -6.47 123.62
CA THR A 168 99.67 -5.65 122.40
C THR A 168 98.43 -4.80 122.07
N ALA A 169 97.52 -4.64 123.03
CA ALA A 169 96.14 -4.19 122.86
C ALA A 169 96.00 -2.83 122.15
N GLY A 170 96.92 -1.88 122.35
CA GLY A 170 96.84 -0.56 121.72
C GLY A 170 96.90 -0.60 120.19
N TYR A 171 97.73 -1.49 119.61
CA TYR A 171 97.83 -1.64 118.15
C TYR A 171 96.56 -2.28 117.57
N TYR A 172 96.08 -3.37 118.18
CA TYR A 172 94.84 -4.02 117.76
C TYR A 172 93.62 -3.13 117.94
N GLN A 173 93.55 -2.33 119.02
CA GLN A 173 92.47 -1.36 119.23
C GLN A 173 92.52 -0.24 118.18
N GLN A 174 93.71 0.21 117.78
CA GLN A 174 93.86 1.20 116.71
C GLN A 174 93.47 0.64 115.34
N GLU A 175 93.88 -0.59 114.99
CA GLU A 175 93.53 -1.21 113.72
C GLU A 175 92.04 -1.58 113.66
N LEU A 176 91.45 -2.06 114.77
CA LEU A 176 90.00 -2.23 114.87
C LEU A 176 89.26 -0.91 114.72
N SER A 177 89.76 0.18 115.32
CA SER A 177 89.14 1.51 115.17
C SER A 177 89.22 2.00 113.72
N ARG A 178 90.32 1.73 113.02
CA ARG A 178 90.49 2.00 111.59
C ARG A 178 89.50 1.20 110.75
N ILE A 179 89.41 -0.12 110.96
CA ILE A 179 88.47 -1.01 110.24
C ILE A 179 87.02 -0.58 110.49
N ILE A 180 86.67 -0.20 111.72
CA ILE A 180 85.34 0.33 112.06
C ILE A 180 85.07 1.65 111.33
N THR A 181 86.03 2.58 111.31
CA THR A 181 85.87 3.84 110.55
C THR A 181 85.72 3.60 109.06
N GLU A 182 86.53 2.70 108.48
CA GLU A 182 86.46 2.32 107.07
C GLU A 182 85.11 1.67 106.72
N LYS A 183 84.60 0.80 107.60
CA LYS A 183 83.25 0.22 107.46
C LYS A 183 82.16 1.29 107.55
N ILE A 184 82.20 2.20 108.52
CA ILE A 184 81.24 3.31 108.61
C ILE A 184 81.27 4.16 107.33
N THR A 185 82.45 4.51 106.80
CA THR A 185 82.54 5.29 105.55
C THR A 185 82.03 4.54 104.32
N ASN A 186 82.19 3.21 104.27
CA ASN A 186 81.63 2.39 103.20
C ASN A 186 80.12 2.23 103.34
N ASP A 187 79.59 2.05 104.56
CA ASP A 187 78.15 1.99 104.82
C ASP A 187 77.47 3.34 104.50
N GLU A 188 78.11 4.47 104.81
CA GLU A 188 77.67 5.81 104.39
C GLU A 188 77.65 5.96 102.87
N ALA A 189 78.65 5.43 102.15
CA ALA A 189 78.69 5.44 100.69
C ALA A 189 77.59 4.56 100.08
N HIS A 190 77.41 3.34 100.59
CA HIS A 190 76.33 2.43 100.17
C HIS A 190 74.93 3.02 100.48
N GLN A 191 74.77 3.72 101.60
CA GLN A 191 73.51 4.41 101.90
C GLN A 191 73.24 5.57 100.93
N GLN A 192 74.28 6.30 100.48
CA GLN A 192 74.14 7.32 99.44
C GLN A 192 73.76 6.70 98.08
N GLU A 193 74.39 5.60 97.69
CA GLU A 193 74.06 4.84 96.48
C GLU A 193 72.62 4.30 96.51
N LEU A 194 72.21 3.72 97.64
CA LEU A 194 70.85 3.23 97.86
C LEU A 194 69.82 4.36 97.75
N ASN A 195 70.11 5.54 98.31
CA ASN A 195 69.25 6.72 98.17
C ASN A 195 69.17 7.22 96.70
N GLN A 196 70.28 7.16 95.94
CA GLN A 196 70.27 7.50 94.51
C GLN A 196 69.44 6.52 93.69
N LEU A 197 69.58 5.21 93.93
CA LEU A 197 68.78 4.16 93.29
C LEU A 197 67.29 4.29 93.63
N GLN A 198 66.94 4.66 94.88
CA GLN A 198 65.57 4.96 95.27
C GLN A 198 64.98 6.16 94.49
N GLN A 199 65.76 7.24 94.30
CA GLN A 199 65.32 8.37 93.49
C GLN A 199 65.10 7.95 92.02
N GLN A 200 66.06 7.22 91.43
CA GLN A 200 65.92 6.72 90.05
C GLN A 200 64.69 5.81 89.88
N LEU A 201 64.40 4.95 90.84
CA LEU A 201 63.18 4.11 90.84
C LEU A 201 61.91 4.96 90.97
N SER A 202 61.93 6.05 91.72
CA SER A 202 60.79 6.99 91.80
C SER A 202 60.56 7.69 90.46
N ASP A 203 61.62 8.18 89.84
CA ASP A 203 61.56 8.89 88.56
C ASP A 203 61.07 7.95 87.43
N LEU A 204 61.61 6.73 87.37
CA LEU A 204 61.18 5.69 86.43
C LEU A 204 59.70 5.32 86.60
N ARG A 205 59.21 5.17 87.84
CA ARG A 205 57.79 4.89 88.12
C ARG A 205 56.89 6.02 87.62
N SER A 206 57.28 7.28 87.85
CA SER A 206 56.52 8.44 87.35
C SER A 206 56.46 8.49 85.81
N SER A 207 57.56 8.11 85.14
CA SER A 207 57.62 7.99 83.69
C SER A 207 56.76 6.82 83.18
N GLU A 208 56.77 5.67 83.87
CA GLU A 208 55.94 4.52 83.52
C GLU A 208 54.44 4.86 83.62
N GLU A 209 54.03 5.55 84.69
CA GLU A 209 52.63 5.98 84.87
C GLU A 209 52.19 6.98 83.79
N SER A 210 53.06 7.93 83.43
CA SER A 210 52.83 8.84 82.29
C SER A 210 52.70 8.10 80.96
N LEU A 211 53.51 7.06 80.72
CA LEU A 211 53.42 6.24 79.51
C LEU A 211 52.16 5.37 79.49
N ARG A 212 51.77 4.79 80.64
CA ARG A 212 50.50 4.05 80.78
C ARG A 212 49.29 4.94 80.50
N SER A 213 49.28 6.16 81.04
CA SER A 213 48.22 7.16 80.76
C SER A 213 48.17 7.53 79.28
N THR A 214 49.33 7.76 78.64
CA THR A 214 49.41 8.06 77.21
C THR A 214 48.90 6.90 76.35
N SER A 215 49.28 5.66 76.70
CA SER A 215 48.84 4.44 76.02
C SER A 215 47.31 4.26 76.09
N ALA A 216 46.72 4.48 77.27
CA ALA A 216 45.26 4.42 77.44
C ALA A 216 44.52 5.48 76.62
N SER A 217 45.08 6.71 76.51
CA SER A 217 44.52 7.76 75.67
C SER A 217 44.57 7.38 74.18
N LEU A 218 45.71 6.87 73.70
CA LEU A 218 45.87 6.43 72.31
C LEU A 218 44.95 5.26 71.96
N GLN A 219 44.74 4.33 72.89
CA GLN A 219 43.80 3.22 72.70
C GLN A 219 42.36 3.74 72.54
N SER A 220 41.93 4.69 73.39
CA SER A 220 40.60 5.30 73.28
C SER A 220 40.42 6.09 71.97
N GLU A 221 41.46 6.79 71.50
CA GLU A 221 41.45 7.43 70.18
C GLU A 221 41.34 6.41 69.05
N LEU A 222 42.05 5.28 69.13
CA LEU A 222 42.02 4.21 68.12
C LEU A 222 40.61 3.58 68.04
N GLU A 223 40.02 3.22 69.17
CA GLU A 223 38.64 2.70 69.25
C GLU A 223 37.62 3.69 68.66
N SER A 224 37.79 5.00 68.90
CA SER A 224 36.96 6.04 68.30
C SER A 224 37.14 6.15 66.78
N ARG A 225 38.36 5.93 66.25
CA ARG A 225 38.65 5.95 64.82
C ARG A 225 38.09 4.72 64.11
N ASP A 226 38.18 3.54 64.72
CA ASP A 226 37.61 2.30 64.17
C ASP A 226 36.08 2.40 64.06
N GLN A 227 35.42 2.97 65.07
CA GLN A 227 33.98 3.25 64.99
C GLN A 227 33.65 4.23 63.85
N SER A 228 34.43 5.30 63.69
CA SER A 228 34.25 6.24 62.58
C SER A 228 34.49 5.62 61.21
N LEU A 229 35.43 4.68 61.07
CA LEU A 229 35.69 3.95 59.84
C LEU A 229 34.53 2.99 59.50
N SER A 230 34.03 2.26 60.50
CA SER A 230 32.82 1.41 60.40
C SER A 230 31.61 2.18 59.89
N ASP A 231 31.39 3.40 60.39
CA ASP A 231 30.24 4.22 59.97
C ASP A 231 30.43 4.85 58.58
N LEU A 232 31.66 5.21 58.21
CA LEU A 232 31.99 5.63 56.83
C LEU A 232 31.84 4.50 55.82
N GLN A 233 32.22 3.26 56.16
CA GLN A 233 32.00 2.08 55.33
C GLN A 233 30.51 1.84 55.04
N LYS A 234 29.65 1.90 56.07
CA LYS A 234 28.18 1.79 55.89
C LYS A 234 27.63 2.91 54.99
N GLN A 235 28.13 4.14 55.13
CA GLN A 235 27.74 5.25 54.24
C GLN A 235 28.19 5.04 52.79
N LEU A 236 29.36 4.43 52.57
CA LEU A 236 29.85 4.07 51.25
C LEU A 236 28.98 2.99 50.59
N GLU A 237 28.66 1.92 51.32
CA GLU A 237 27.75 0.84 50.86
C GLU A 237 26.34 1.38 50.52
N ALA A 238 25.79 2.26 51.37
CA ALA A 238 24.52 2.93 51.12
C ALA A 238 24.58 3.83 49.87
N SER A 239 25.70 4.51 49.63
CA SER A 239 25.90 5.35 48.45
C SER A 239 26.07 4.53 47.17
N GLN A 240 26.78 3.40 47.22
CA GLN A 240 26.96 2.47 46.09
C GLN A 240 25.65 1.79 45.69
N SER A 241 24.84 1.36 46.66
CA SER A 241 23.52 0.79 46.40
C SER A 241 22.54 1.83 45.83
N ALA A 242 22.57 3.07 46.35
CA ALA A 242 21.81 4.19 45.77
C ALA A 242 22.24 4.51 44.33
N LEU A 243 23.55 4.52 44.03
CA LEU A 243 24.08 4.74 42.68
C LEU A 243 23.63 3.63 41.71
N THR A 244 23.66 2.38 42.15
CA THR A 244 23.18 1.21 41.36
C THR A 244 21.69 1.34 41.03
N SER A 245 20.87 1.76 42.01
CA SER A 245 19.44 2.02 41.81
C SER A 245 19.19 3.19 40.83
N LEU A 246 19.98 4.26 40.94
CA LEU A 246 19.90 5.41 40.03
C LEU A 246 20.27 5.01 38.58
N GLN A 247 21.31 4.20 38.40
CA GLN A 247 21.72 3.68 37.09
C GLN A 247 20.61 2.83 36.45
N ALA A 248 19.94 1.98 37.23
CA ALA A 248 18.79 1.20 36.75
C ALA A 248 17.62 2.11 36.31
N ALA A 249 17.26 3.11 37.13
CA ALA A 249 16.21 4.08 36.81
C ALA A 249 16.54 4.93 35.56
N VAL A 250 17.81 5.30 35.36
CA VAL A 250 18.26 6.00 34.15
C VAL A 250 18.16 5.11 32.91
N ALA A 251 18.53 3.83 33.00
CA ALA A 251 18.39 2.88 31.90
C ALA A 251 16.91 2.64 31.52
N GLU A 252 16.02 2.53 32.50
CA GLU A 252 14.56 2.43 32.29
C GLU A 252 14.01 3.69 31.62
N ALA A 253 14.38 4.88 32.10
CA ALA A 253 13.97 6.15 31.51
C ALA A 253 14.46 6.33 30.06
N GLN A 254 15.68 5.86 29.75
CA GLN A 254 16.21 5.85 28.38
C GLN A 254 15.43 4.89 27.46
N ALA A 255 15.08 3.70 27.95
CA ALA A 255 14.26 2.74 27.20
C ALA A 255 12.85 3.29 26.93
N ALA A 256 12.21 3.91 27.93
CA ALA A 256 10.91 4.56 27.78
C ALA A 256 10.96 5.74 26.79
N ALA A 257 12.02 6.56 26.83
CA ALA A 257 12.21 7.66 25.88
C ALA A 257 12.37 7.16 24.44
N ALA A 258 13.12 6.07 24.22
CA ALA A 258 13.28 5.46 22.90
C ALA A 258 11.93 4.94 22.34
N GLN A 259 11.12 4.27 23.18
CA GLN A 259 9.78 3.81 22.81
C GLN A 259 8.82 4.97 22.49
N ALA A 260 8.91 6.07 23.25
CA ALA A 260 8.13 7.27 22.97
C ALA A 260 8.54 7.94 21.64
N GLU A 261 9.84 7.92 21.29
CA GLU A 261 10.31 8.44 20.01
C GLU A 261 9.84 7.58 18.82
N THR A 262 9.85 6.25 18.93
CA THR A 262 9.30 5.37 17.88
C THR A 262 7.80 5.57 17.70
N ALA A 263 7.03 5.59 18.78
CA ALA A 263 5.58 5.85 18.73
C ALA A 263 5.26 7.24 18.15
N ARG A 264 6.09 8.25 18.44
CA ARG A 264 5.96 9.59 17.83
C ARG A 264 6.19 9.54 16.32
N LYS A 265 7.24 8.85 15.85
CA LYS A 265 7.53 8.72 14.40
C LYS A 265 6.40 8.01 13.68
N GLU A 266 5.86 6.93 14.24
CA GLU A 266 4.69 6.22 13.70
C GLU A 266 3.48 7.17 13.60
N GLY A 267 3.15 7.89 14.68
CA GLY A 267 2.06 8.88 14.68
C GLY A 267 2.27 10.04 13.70
N GLU A 268 3.53 10.44 13.45
CA GLU A 268 3.90 11.46 12.47
C GLU A 268 3.68 10.96 11.03
N THR A 269 4.08 9.73 10.72
CA THR A 269 3.80 9.10 9.40
C THR A 269 2.31 8.88 9.15
N GLU A 270 1.54 8.47 10.17
CA GLU A 270 0.08 8.31 10.05
C GLU A 270 -0.62 9.66 9.84
N ARG A 271 -0.12 10.73 10.46
CA ARG A 271 -0.61 12.09 10.23
C ARG A 271 -0.32 12.58 8.82
N GLU A 272 0.85 12.29 8.25
CA GLU A 272 1.17 12.61 6.85
C GLU A 272 0.30 11.83 5.86
N ARG A 273 0.02 10.55 6.15
CA ARG A 273 -0.92 9.72 5.38
C ARG A 273 -2.32 10.33 5.37
N LEU A 274 -2.87 10.63 6.54
CA LEU A 274 -4.20 11.26 6.68
C LEU A 274 -4.28 12.65 6.05
N ALA A 275 -3.21 13.45 6.11
CA ALA A 275 -3.15 14.74 5.43
C ALA A 275 -3.19 14.59 3.90
N SER A 276 -2.49 13.60 3.36
CA SER A 276 -2.49 13.28 1.93
C SER A 276 -3.87 12.81 1.45
N GLU A 277 -4.55 11.96 2.23
CA GLU A 277 -5.92 11.51 1.96
C GLU A 277 -6.93 12.67 2.02
N LEU A 278 -6.76 13.60 2.96
CA LEU A 278 -7.60 14.79 3.07
C LEU A 278 -7.48 15.70 1.84
N GLU A 279 -6.27 15.93 1.32
CA GLU A 279 -6.09 16.72 0.09
C GLU A 279 -6.64 16.00 -1.15
N ALA A 280 -6.46 14.68 -1.27
CA ALA A 280 -7.07 13.89 -2.34
C ALA A 280 -8.62 13.96 -2.28
N ALA A 281 -9.20 13.89 -1.08
CA ALA A 281 -10.64 14.03 -0.87
C ALA A 281 -11.14 15.45 -1.23
N LYS A 282 -10.42 16.51 -0.85
CA LYS A 282 -10.74 17.89 -1.23
C LYS A 282 -10.72 18.09 -2.75
N GLN A 283 -9.71 17.56 -3.44
CA GLN A 283 -9.60 17.64 -4.90
C GLN A 283 -10.76 16.89 -5.58
N THR A 284 -11.10 15.69 -5.10
CA THR A 284 -12.26 14.93 -5.58
C THR A 284 -13.58 15.71 -5.37
N LEU A 285 -13.72 16.41 -4.24
CA LEU A 285 -14.87 17.27 -3.95
C LEU A 285 -14.97 18.47 -4.91
N LYS A 286 -13.83 19.11 -5.21
CA LYS A 286 -13.73 20.21 -6.17
C LYS A 286 -14.13 19.77 -7.59
N GLU A 287 -13.66 18.60 -8.02
CA GLU A 287 -14.03 18.00 -9.32
C GLU A 287 -15.52 17.66 -9.39
N ARG A 288 -16.09 17.08 -8.32
CA ARG A 288 -17.54 16.85 -8.23
C ARG A 288 -18.36 18.14 -8.28
N ASN A 289 -17.93 19.20 -7.59
CA ASN A 289 -18.63 20.49 -7.63
C ASN A 289 -18.57 21.11 -9.04
N ALA A 290 -17.45 21.02 -9.74
CA ALA A 290 -17.34 21.46 -11.13
C ALA A 290 -18.26 20.67 -12.07
N LEU A 291 -18.37 19.35 -11.87
CA LEU A 291 -19.33 18.52 -12.60
C LEU A 291 -20.79 18.91 -12.32
N VAL A 292 -21.14 19.19 -11.06
CA VAL A 292 -22.49 19.63 -10.67
C VAL A 292 -22.86 20.97 -11.30
N GLU A 293 -21.97 21.97 -11.30
CA GLU A 293 -22.24 23.24 -11.99
C GLU A 293 -22.33 23.06 -13.52
N THR A 294 -21.55 22.13 -14.10
CA THR A 294 -21.69 21.77 -15.52
C THR A 294 -23.07 21.16 -15.82
N GLN A 295 -23.52 20.19 -15.00
CA GLN A 295 -24.83 19.55 -15.14
C GLN A 295 -25.98 20.54 -14.95
N LYS A 296 -25.84 21.48 -14.01
CA LYS A 296 -26.80 22.57 -13.77
C LYS A 296 -26.90 23.54 -14.95
N SER A 297 -25.77 23.86 -15.60
CA SER A 297 -25.77 24.64 -16.84
C SER A 297 -26.44 23.88 -17.99
N GLN A 298 -26.22 22.56 -18.11
CA GLN A 298 -26.86 21.72 -19.12
C GLN A 298 -28.37 21.60 -18.90
N LEU A 299 -28.82 21.50 -17.64
CA LEU A 299 -30.25 21.52 -17.30
C LEU A 299 -30.90 22.85 -17.66
N ALA A 300 -30.27 23.98 -17.35
CA ALA A 300 -30.78 25.30 -17.73
C ALA A 300 -30.89 25.49 -19.26
N GLU A 301 -29.92 24.96 -20.03
CA GLU A 301 -29.97 24.93 -21.50
C GLU A 301 -31.11 24.04 -22.03
N GLN A 302 -31.34 22.88 -21.41
CA GLN A 302 -32.47 22.00 -21.74
C GLN A 302 -33.83 22.62 -21.39
N GLU A 303 -33.95 23.28 -20.24
CA GLU A 303 -35.15 24.03 -19.83
C GLU A 303 -35.46 25.17 -20.80
N GLN A 304 -34.45 25.95 -21.21
CA GLN A 304 -34.61 27.00 -22.22
C GLN A 304 -35.06 26.41 -23.58
N ARG A 305 -34.47 25.30 -24.01
CA ARG A 305 -34.83 24.64 -25.27
C ARG A 305 -36.22 24.02 -25.24
N LEU A 306 -36.67 23.51 -24.09
CA LEU A 306 -38.05 23.08 -23.90
C LEU A 306 -39.02 24.26 -24.03
N MET A 307 -38.72 25.41 -23.40
CA MET A 307 -39.52 26.62 -23.52
C MET A 307 -39.59 27.15 -24.97
N GLU A 308 -38.49 27.09 -25.71
CA GLU A 308 -38.45 27.47 -27.14
C GLU A 308 -39.31 26.52 -28.00
N LEU A 309 -39.22 25.20 -27.78
CA LEU A 309 -40.05 24.21 -28.46
C LEU A 309 -41.55 24.31 -28.08
N GLU A 310 -41.87 24.65 -26.83
CA GLU A 310 -43.25 24.91 -26.40
C GLU A 310 -43.82 26.16 -27.09
N LEU A 311 -43.01 27.21 -27.26
CA LEU A 311 -43.40 28.41 -28.00
C LEU A 311 -43.59 28.13 -29.49
N GLU A 312 -42.70 27.35 -30.10
CA GLU A 312 -42.79 26.96 -31.51
C GLU A 312 -44.03 26.08 -31.76
N LEU A 313 -44.30 25.10 -30.89
CA LEU A 313 -45.52 24.28 -30.93
C LEU A 313 -46.81 25.09 -30.77
N GLU A 314 -46.82 26.12 -29.93
CA GLU A 314 -48.00 26.99 -29.82
C GLU A 314 -48.15 27.86 -31.09
N SER A 315 -47.05 28.33 -31.68
CA SER A 315 -47.09 29.05 -32.97
C SER A 315 -47.53 28.18 -34.16
N GLU A 316 -47.22 26.87 -34.16
CA GLU A 316 -47.75 25.89 -35.12
C GLU A 316 -49.21 25.50 -34.84
N ARG A 317 -49.69 25.69 -33.60
CA ARG A 317 -51.12 25.53 -33.26
C ARG A 317 -51.95 26.74 -33.67
N ASP A 318 -51.35 27.93 -33.64
CA ASP A 318 -51.88 29.17 -34.21
C ASP A 318 -51.78 29.19 -35.76
N VAL A 319 -51.59 28.02 -36.42
CA VAL A 319 -51.87 27.86 -37.86
C VAL A 319 -53.31 28.33 -38.13
N ASP A 320 -53.38 29.38 -38.94
CA ASP A 320 -54.52 30.28 -39.01
C ASP A 320 -55.84 29.51 -39.19
N PRO A 321 -56.76 29.51 -38.19
CA PRO A 321 -58.02 28.78 -38.31
C PRO A 321 -58.86 29.33 -39.48
N GLU A 322 -58.65 30.59 -39.87
CA GLU A 322 -59.22 31.17 -41.08
C GLU A 322 -58.62 30.54 -42.35
N GLU A 323 -57.31 30.29 -42.43
CA GLU A 323 -56.70 29.62 -43.58
C GLU A 323 -57.21 28.17 -43.70
N ASN A 324 -57.26 27.42 -42.59
CA ASN A 324 -57.78 26.05 -42.58
C ASN A 324 -59.27 25.99 -42.98
N GLU A 325 -60.11 26.90 -42.45
CA GLU A 325 -61.50 27.03 -42.90
C GLU A 325 -61.62 27.48 -44.37
N SER A 326 -60.70 28.34 -44.86
CA SER A 326 -60.67 28.74 -46.27
C SER A 326 -60.31 27.55 -47.19
N LEU A 327 -59.36 26.71 -46.78
CA LEU A 327 -58.95 25.50 -47.50
C LEU A 327 -60.06 24.45 -47.49
N LYS A 328 -60.81 24.29 -46.38
CA LYS A 328 -62.03 23.47 -46.35
C LYS A 328 -63.09 23.99 -47.33
N ARG A 329 -63.36 25.30 -47.32
CA ARG A 329 -64.31 25.91 -48.28
C ARG A 329 -63.86 25.70 -49.72
N ARG A 330 -62.58 25.92 -50.03
CA ARG A 330 -62.05 25.71 -51.38
C ARG A 330 -62.07 24.24 -51.80
N ASN A 331 -61.86 23.30 -50.89
CA ASN A 331 -62.07 21.87 -51.17
C ASN A 331 -63.54 21.56 -51.49
N VAL A 332 -64.50 22.10 -50.73
CA VAL A 332 -65.94 21.94 -51.03
C VAL A 332 -66.31 22.58 -52.38
N GLU A 333 -65.72 23.73 -52.74
CA GLU A 333 -65.88 24.32 -54.08
C GLU A 333 -65.30 23.40 -55.17
N LEU A 334 -64.08 22.88 -55.00
CA LEU A 334 -63.44 21.96 -55.94
C LEU A 334 -64.21 20.64 -56.08
N GLU A 335 -64.80 20.11 -55.00
CA GLU A 335 -65.69 18.94 -55.04
C GLU A 335 -66.95 19.23 -55.87
N ASN A 336 -67.53 20.43 -55.75
CA ASN A 336 -68.66 20.87 -56.57
C ASN A 336 -68.26 21.08 -58.04
N GLU A 337 -67.13 21.75 -58.32
CA GLU A 337 -66.55 21.90 -59.68
C GLU A 337 -66.33 20.53 -60.33
N VAL A 338 -65.79 19.55 -59.58
CA VAL A 338 -65.60 18.16 -60.05
C VAL A 338 -66.93 17.45 -60.25
N ALA A 339 -67.95 17.69 -59.41
CA ALA A 339 -69.29 17.13 -59.59
C ALA A 339 -69.98 17.69 -60.85
N GLU A 340 -69.82 18.99 -61.14
CA GLU A 340 -70.29 19.61 -62.38
C GLU A 340 -69.54 19.11 -63.61
N ALA A 341 -68.21 19.00 -63.54
CA ALA A 341 -67.40 18.40 -64.61
C ALA A 341 -67.81 16.94 -64.91
N LYS A 342 -68.22 16.16 -63.89
CA LYS A 342 -68.80 14.82 -64.10
C LYS A 342 -70.17 14.86 -64.77
N ARG A 343 -71.02 15.86 -64.47
CA ARG A 343 -72.31 16.04 -65.16
C ARG A 343 -72.12 16.39 -66.63
N THR A 344 -71.29 17.39 -66.94
CA THR A 344 -71.03 17.82 -68.32
C THR A 344 -70.34 16.71 -69.13
N MET A 345 -69.42 15.95 -68.54
CA MET A 345 -68.84 14.75 -69.15
C MET A 345 -69.92 13.69 -69.46
N GLY A 346 -70.87 13.47 -68.56
CA GLY A 346 -72.01 12.56 -68.79
C GLY A 346 -72.97 13.03 -69.90
N GLU A 347 -73.16 14.35 -70.04
CA GLU A 347 -73.92 14.94 -71.16
C GLU A 347 -73.19 14.80 -72.49
N LEU A 348 -71.88 15.07 -72.52
CA LEU A 348 -71.04 14.84 -73.70
C LEU A 348 -71.00 13.35 -74.09
N GLN A 349 -70.95 12.42 -73.13
CA GLN A 349 -71.07 10.99 -73.40
C GLN A 349 -72.43 10.62 -74.04
N LYS A 350 -73.54 11.20 -73.56
CA LYS A 350 -74.86 11.01 -74.21
C LYS A 350 -74.88 11.56 -75.64
N GLN A 351 -74.35 12.78 -75.86
CA GLN A 351 -74.26 13.36 -77.20
C GLN A 351 -73.40 12.51 -78.14
N ASN A 352 -72.27 11.98 -77.65
CA ASN A 352 -71.40 11.11 -78.43
C ASN A 352 -72.08 9.75 -78.73
N GLY A 353 -72.91 9.23 -77.82
CA GLY A 353 -73.78 8.08 -78.07
C GLY A 353 -74.81 8.34 -79.18
N VAL A 354 -75.45 9.52 -79.19
CA VAL A 354 -76.38 9.94 -80.26
C VAL A 354 -75.65 10.10 -81.59
N LEU A 355 -74.47 10.73 -81.62
CA LEU A 355 -73.64 10.84 -82.81
C LEU A 355 -73.20 9.47 -83.34
N LYS A 356 -72.89 8.51 -82.45
CA LYS A 356 -72.54 7.15 -82.85
C LYS A 356 -73.74 6.42 -83.48
N GLN A 357 -74.94 6.52 -82.90
CA GLN A 357 -76.15 5.99 -83.53
C GLN A 357 -76.44 6.64 -84.89
N LEU A 358 -76.17 7.94 -85.03
CA LEU A 358 -76.31 8.64 -86.30
C LEU A 358 -75.31 8.13 -87.35
N MET A 359 -74.05 7.87 -86.97
CA MET A 359 -73.07 7.23 -87.86
C MET A 359 -73.44 5.80 -88.23
N GLU A 360 -73.92 4.98 -87.28
CA GLU A 360 -74.39 3.61 -87.55
C GLU A 360 -75.60 3.64 -88.52
N THR A 361 -76.49 4.64 -88.39
CA THR A 361 -77.59 4.90 -89.33
C THR A 361 -77.07 5.35 -90.70
N GLN A 362 -76.00 6.14 -90.77
CA GLN A 362 -75.41 6.57 -92.04
C GLN A 362 -74.63 5.45 -92.72
N GLN A 363 -73.92 4.59 -91.97
CA GLN A 363 -73.25 3.41 -92.50
C GLN A 363 -74.24 2.38 -93.05
N THR A 364 -75.34 2.13 -92.34
CA THR A 364 -76.42 1.27 -92.86
C THR A 364 -77.04 1.85 -94.11
N ASN A 365 -77.37 3.15 -94.15
CA ASN A 365 -77.82 3.81 -95.38
C ASN A 365 -76.80 3.73 -96.53
N SER A 366 -75.50 3.86 -96.25
CA SER A 366 -74.43 3.71 -97.25
C SER A 366 -74.33 2.26 -97.76
N ALA A 367 -74.55 1.27 -96.89
CA ALA A 367 -74.62 -0.14 -97.28
C ALA A 367 -75.85 -0.39 -98.19
N THR A 368 -77.02 0.16 -97.85
CA THR A 368 -78.23 0.07 -98.68
C THR A 368 -78.03 0.72 -100.06
N LEU A 369 -77.36 1.88 -100.11
CA LEU A 369 -76.98 2.52 -101.38
C LEU A 369 -75.97 1.68 -102.17
N SER A 370 -75.05 0.99 -101.51
CA SER A 370 -74.08 0.10 -102.15
C SER A 370 -74.76 -1.13 -102.76
N THR A 371 -75.75 -1.73 -102.08
CA THR A 371 -76.59 -2.78 -102.68
C THR A 371 -77.46 -2.27 -103.83
N LEU A 372 -78.05 -1.08 -103.74
CA LEU A 372 -78.80 -0.49 -104.85
C LEU A 372 -77.92 -0.16 -106.07
N ILE A 373 -76.64 0.19 -105.84
CA ILE A 373 -75.65 0.35 -106.91
C ILE A 373 -75.31 -1.01 -107.53
N ALA A 374 -75.09 -2.05 -106.72
CA ALA A 374 -74.82 -3.40 -107.22
C ALA A 374 -76.01 -3.97 -108.01
N GLU A 375 -77.24 -3.77 -107.56
CA GLU A 375 -78.47 -4.14 -108.31
C GLU A 375 -78.59 -3.36 -109.62
N ARG A 376 -78.20 -2.07 -109.63
CA ARG A 376 -78.15 -1.25 -110.86
C ARG A 376 -77.03 -1.70 -111.81
N GLU A 377 -75.89 -2.14 -111.30
CA GLU A 377 -74.79 -2.71 -112.08
C GLU A 377 -75.17 -4.09 -112.66
N GLU A 378 -75.89 -4.93 -111.91
CA GLU A 378 -76.45 -6.18 -112.42
C GLU A 378 -77.52 -5.91 -113.50
N ALA A 379 -78.41 -4.94 -113.27
CA ALA A 379 -79.42 -4.55 -114.25
C ALA A 379 -78.81 -3.96 -115.52
N THR A 380 -77.75 -3.15 -115.43
CA THR A 380 -77.03 -2.64 -116.60
C THR A 380 -76.18 -3.71 -117.28
N SER A 381 -75.66 -4.70 -116.56
CA SER A 381 -75.01 -5.89 -117.13
C SER A 381 -76.01 -6.77 -117.90
N LYS A 382 -77.19 -7.02 -117.34
CA LYS A 382 -78.32 -7.68 -118.05
C LYS A 382 -78.75 -6.90 -119.29
N MET A 383 -78.92 -5.59 -119.18
CA MET A 383 -79.30 -4.74 -120.32
C MET A 383 -78.21 -4.67 -121.39
N ALA A 384 -76.92 -4.71 -121.00
CA ALA A 384 -75.81 -4.84 -121.93
C ALA A 384 -75.77 -6.22 -122.63
N ALA A 385 -76.11 -7.29 -121.93
CA ALA A 385 -76.27 -8.63 -122.50
C ALA A 385 -77.47 -8.71 -123.47
N GLU A 386 -78.59 -8.06 -123.15
CA GLU A 386 -79.73 -7.93 -124.09
C GLU A 386 -79.35 -7.10 -125.32
N ILE A 387 -78.61 -6.00 -125.17
CA ILE A 387 -78.08 -5.21 -126.29
C ILE A 387 -77.11 -6.05 -127.14
N ALA A 388 -76.29 -6.90 -126.53
CA ALA A 388 -75.41 -7.82 -127.26
C ALA A 388 -76.23 -8.85 -128.07
N GLN A 389 -77.23 -9.49 -127.45
CA GLN A 389 -78.13 -10.43 -128.15
C GLN A 389 -78.96 -9.76 -129.24
N LEU A 390 -79.37 -8.50 -129.06
CA LEU A 390 -80.07 -7.72 -130.09
C LEU A 390 -79.14 -7.35 -131.26
N ARG A 391 -77.86 -7.03 -130.99
CA ARG A 391 -76.85 -6.81 -132.04
C ARG A 391 -76.53 -8.09 -132.81
N GLU A 392 -76.45 -9.22 -132.12
CA GLU A 392 -76.24 -10.53 -132.75
C GLU A 392 -77.43 -10.94 -133.63
N LYS A 393 -78.67 -10.66 -133.19
CA LYS A 393 -79.88 -10.81 -134.01
C LYS A 393 -79.95 -9.83 -135.20
N LEU A 394 -79.45 -8.61 -135.05
CA LEU A 394 -79.36 -7.63 -136.14
C LEU A 394 -78.37 -8.10 -137.21
N PHE A 395 -77.19 -8.56 -136.80
CA PHE A 395 -76.15 -9.09 -137.69
C PHE A 395 -76.61 -10.35 -138.45
N ALA A 396 -77.40 -11.22 -137.80
CA ALA A 396 -78.02 -12.36 -138.47
C ALA A 396 -79.05 -11.93 -139.54
N ALA A 397 -79.83 -10.87 -139.31
CA ALA A 397 -80.82 -10.36 -140.25
C ALA A 397 -80.19 -9.63 -141.46
N GLU A 398 -79.08 -8.91 -141.25
CA GLU A 398 -78.34 -8.24 -142.35
C GLU A 398 -77.59 -9.24 -143.25
N SER A 399 -77.26 -10.44 -142.74
CA SER A 399 -76.59 -11.51 -143.48
C SER A 399 -77.48 -12.21 -144.53
N GLU A 400 -78.81 -12.16 -144.41
CA GLU A 400 -79.73 -12.75 -145.40
C GLU A 400 -80.08 -11.82 -146.57
N GLY A 401 -79.69 -10.53 -146.50
CA GLY A 401 -79.93 -9.53 -147.55
C GLY A 401 -79.21 -9.79 -148.89
N ALA A 402 -78.26 -10.73 -148.93
CA ALA A 402 -77.42 -10.99 -150.09
C ALA A 402 -78.09 -11.79 -151.24
N LYS A 403 -79.35 -12.24 -151.08
CA LYS A 403 -80.09 -13.02 -152.09
C LYS A 403 -81.14 -12.24 -152.90
N GLY A 404 -81.35 -10.95 -152.61
CA GLY A 404 -82.31 -10.10 -153.34
C GLY A 404 -81.77 -9.52 -154.66
N ALA A 405 -80.51 -9.08 -154.68
CA ALA A 405 -79.87 -8.47 -155.85
C ALA A 405 -79.70 -9.45 -157.05
N GLU A 406 -79.78 -10.75 -156.79
CA GLU A 406 -79.81 -11.80 -157.81
C GLU A 406 -81.20 -11.93 -158.46
N MET A 407 -82.26 -11.60 -157.70
CA MET A 407 -83.64 -11.61 -158.16
C MET A 407 -83.97 -10.39 -159.04
N GLU A 408 -83.41 -9.21 -158.75
CA GLU A 408 -83.54 -8.02 -159.62
C GLU A 408 -82.88 -8.21 -160.99
N ARG A 409 -81.73 -8.89 -161.08
CA ARG A 409 -81.14 -9.29 -162.37
C ARG A 409 -82.06 -10.23 -163.15
N ARG A 410 -82.67 -11.20 -162.47
CA ARG A 410 -83.62 -12.15 -163.08
C ARG A 410 -84.91 -11.47 -163.58
N VAL A 411 -85.37 -10.43 -162.89
CA VAL A 411 -86.51 -9.61 -163.30
C VAL A 411 -86.17 -8.74 -164.52
N ALA A 412 -84.97 -8.16 -164.58
CA ALA A 412 -84.53 -7.38 -165.74
C ALA A 412 -84.39 -8.23 -167.03
N GLU A 413 -83.93 -9.48 -166.91
CA GLU A 413 -83.89 -10.43 -168.04
C GLU A 413 -85.30 -10.78 -168.54
N LEU A 414 -86.21 -11.13 -167.63
CA LEU A 414 -87.60 -11.49 -167.96
C LEU A 414 -88.40 -10.29 -168.53
N GLN A 415 -88.09 -9.06 -168.14
CA GLN A 415 -88.69 -7.85 -168.72
C GLN A 415 -88.24 -7.60 -170.17
N ASN A 416 -86.99 -7.93 -170.52
CA ASN A 416 -86.54 -7.87 -171.91
C ASN A 416 -87.16 -8.97 -172.78
N GLU A 417 -87.31 -10.21 -172.27
CA GLU A 417 -88.01 -11.28 -172.99
C GLU A 417 -89.50 -10.96 -173.22
N LEU A 418 -90.16 -10.33 -172.25
CA LEU A 418 -91.53 -9.81 -172.42
C LEU A 418 -91.61 -8.72 -173.48
N ARG A 419 -90.66 -7.77 -173.49
CA ARG A 419 -90.64 -6.70 -174.51
C ARG A 419 -90.43 -7.25 -175.92
N GLN A 420 -89.57 -8.26 -176.08
CA GLN A 420 -89.35 -8.94 -177.36
C GLN A 420 -90.63 -9.65 -177.84
N ARG A 421 -91.38 -10.29 -176.93
CA ARG A 421 -92.68 -10.91 -177.26
C ARG A 421 -93.78 -9.90 -177.57
N ASP A 422 -93.81 -8.73 -176.92
CA ASP A 422 -94.77 -7.68 -177.27
C ASP A 422 -94.46 -7.07 -178.66
N GLU A 423 -93.19 -6.97 -179.05
CA GLU A 423 -92.78 -6.59 -180.41
C GLU A 423 -93.23 -7.64 -181.45
N ASP A 424 -93.07 -8.95 -181.17
CA ASP A 424 -93.58 -10.04 -182.03
C ASP A 424 -95.13 -10.07 -182.11
N ILE A 425 -95.83 -9.79 -181.00
CA ILE A 425 -97.30 -9.73 -180.96
C ILE A 425 -97.83 -8.49 -181.70
N GLN A 426 -97.13 -7.35 -181.65
CA GLN A 426 -97.48 -6.18 -182.47
C GLN A 426 -97.24 -6.43 -183.96
N PHE A 427 -96.18 -7.18 -184.33
CA PHE A 427 -95.97 -7.60 -185.72
C PHE A 427 -97.11 -8.49 -186.23
N MET A 428 -97.49 -9.53 -185.46
CA MET A 428 -98.61 -10.40 -185.82
C MET A 428 -99.96 -9.67 -185.87
N ASN A 429 -100.21 -8.68 -185.00
CA ASN A 429 -101.41 -7.83 -185.08
C ASN A 429 -101.39 -6.87 -186.29
N GLY A 430 -100.21 -6.53 -186.81
CA GLY A 430 -100.05 -5.82 -188.08
C GLY A 430 -100.50 -6.66 -189.27
N GLU A 431 -100.03 -7.91 -189.35
CA GLU A 431 -100.45 -8.87 -190.39
C GLU A 431 -101.94 -9.24 -190.27
N LEU A 432 -102.46 -9.39 -189.04
CA LEU A 432 -103.87 -9.68 -188.81
C LEU A 432 -104.78 -8.54 -189.29
N ASN A 433 -104.40 -7.27 -189.05
CA ASN A 433 -105.16 -6.12 -189.56
C ASN A 433 -105.08 -5.99 -191.09
N ALA A 434 -103.94 -6.32 -191.71
CA ALA A 434 -103.83 -6.34 -193.18
C ALA A 434 -104.77 -7.39 -193.81
N LEU A 435 -104.87 -8.58 -193.20
CA LEU A 435 -105.84 -9.62 -193.59
C LEU A 435 -107.29 -9.17 -193.35
N GLN A 436 -107.58 -8.53 -192.20
CA GLN A 436 -108.92 -8.02 -191.90
C GLN A 436 -109.38 -6.93 -192.88
N GLN A 437 -108.45 -6.10 -193.36
CA GLN A 437 -108.73 -5.06 -194.35
C GLN A 437 -109.05 -5.66 -195.73
N GLN A 438 -108.35 -6.73 -196.14
CA GLN A 438 -108.69 -7.49 -197.36
C GLN A 438 -110.07 -8.18 -197.27
N VAL A 439 -110.46 -8.71 -196.09
CA VAL A 439 -111.79 -9.29 -195.87
C VAL A 439 -112.90 -8.23 -195.98
N ASN A 440 -112.66 -7.01 -195.50
CA ASN A 440 -113.61 -5.90 -195.62
C ASN A 440 -113.75 -5.40 -197.07
N GLU A 441 -112.67 -5.42 -197.87
CA GLU A 441 -112.74 -5.15 -199.31
C GLU A 441 -113.37 -6.27 -200.14
N ALA A 442 -113.38 -7.51 -199.64
CA ALA A 442 -114.15 -8.61 -200.22
C ALA A 442 -115.65 -8.43 -199.94
N LYS A 443 -116.05 -8.18 -198.69
CA LYS A 443 -117.46 -7.96 -198.31
C LYS A 443 -118.07 -6.70 -198.93
N LYS A 444 -117.27 -5.66 -199.19
CA LYS A 444 -117.76 -4.48 -199.92
C LYS A 444 -118.11 -4.78 -201.39
N ARG A 445 -117.48 -5.79 -202.02
CA ARG A 445 -117.87 -6.30 -203.34
C ARG A 445 -119.07 -7.26 -203.29
N GLU A 446 -119.37 -7.80 -202.12
CA GLU A 446 -120.58 -8.60 -201.87
C GLU A 446 -121.81 -7.70 -201.69
N SER A 447 -121.64 -6.54 -201.02
CA SER A 447 -122.65 -5.45 -200.99
C SER A 447 -122.91 -4.75 -202.34
N GLU A 448 -122.22 -5.16 -203.41
CA GLU A 448 -122.40 -4.66 -204.78
C GLU A 448 -122.92 -5.77 -205.73
N ARG A 449 -123.24 -6.98 -205.24
CA ARG A 449 -123.73 -8.11 -206.07
C ARG A 449 -125.13 -8.61 -205.77
N GLU A 450 -125.59 -8.52 -204.53
CA GLU A 450 -126.97 -8.91 -204.16
C GLU A 450 -127.90 -7.70 -204.00
N SER A 451 -127.62 -6.66 -204.79
CA SER A 451 -128.59 -5.64 -205.21
C SER A 451 -129.09 -5.85 -206.65
N GLU A 452 -128.85 -7.02 -207.27
CA GLU A 452 -129.18 -7.31 -208.68
C GLU A 452 -129.94 -8.64 -208.93
N THR A 453 -130.43 -9.35 -207.92
CA THR A 453 -131.37 -10.49 -208.13
C THR A 453 -132.54 -10.51 -207.14
N GLU A 454 -133.67 -10.00 -207.64
CA GLU A 454 -135.09 -10.11 -207.18
C GLU A 454 -135.50 -9.49 -205.83
#